data_AF-A0A7L3MPX5-F1
#
_entry.id   AF-A0A7L3MPX5-F1
#
_cell.length_a   1.000
_cell.length_b   1.000
_cell.length_c   1.000
_cell.angle_alpha   90.00
_cell.angle_beta   90.00
_cell.angle_gamma   90.00
#
_symmetry.space_group_name_H-M   'P 1'
#
loop_
_entity.id
_entity.type
_entity.pdbx_description
1 polymer ?
#
loop_
_entity_poly.entity_id
_entity_poly.type
_entity_poly.pdbx_seq_one_letter_code
_entity_poly.pdbx_strand_id
1 'polypeptide(L)'
;TSSEAMDTLGQYKITVWEEENFQGKRCEFLMECPSIMERGFRKIRSIKVESGPWVGFEYPEYQGQQFILEKGDYPRWEAWSGNSGYRTEHLLSFRPVKCA
;
A
#
# COMPACT_ATOMS: atom_id res chain seq x y z
N THR A 1 24.38 6.38 11.30
CA THR A 1 23.10 7.12 11.39
C THR A 1 22.64 7.78 10.10
N SER A 2 23.46 7.98 9.04
CA SER A 2 22.92 8.19 7.67
C SER A 2 22.85 6.89 6.84
N SER A 3 23.64 5.87 7.18
CA SER A 3 23.64 4.60 6.46
C SER A 3 22.36 3.79 6.67
N GLU A 4 21.79 3.75 7.88
CA GLU A 4 20.55 3.01 8.19
C GLU A 4 19.31 3.58 7.47
N ALA A 5 19.26 4.90 7.28
CA ALA A 5 18.20 5.55 6.50
C ALA A 5 18.35 5.25 5.00
N MET A 6 19.58 5.19 4.48
CA MET A 6 19.82 4.80 3.09
C MET A 6 19.59 3.30 2.84
N ASP A 7 19.86 2.43 3.82
CA ASP A 7 19.63 0.98 3.73
C ASP A 7 18.13 0.64 3.71
N THR A 8 17.33 1.36 4.49
CA THR A 8 15.87 1.17 4.56
C THR A 8 15.14 1.68 3.31
N LEU A 9 15.64 2.73 2.65
CA LEU A 9 15.05 3.28 1.41
C LEU A 9 15.08 2.29 0.23
N GLY A 10 16.04 1.37 0.19
CA GLY A 10 16.10 0.31 -0.83
C GLY A 10 15.26 -0.93 -0.50
N GLN A 11 14.81 -1.06 0.75
CA GLN A 11 14.17 -2.28 1.25
C GLN A 11 12.67 -2.33 0.96
N TYR A 12 12.01 -1.17 0.87
CA TYR A 12 10.56 -1.10 0.67
C TYR A 12 10.22 -0.16 -0.47
N LYS A 13 9.35 -0.63 -1.36
CA LYS A 13 8.82 0.16 -2.46
C LYS A 13 7.43 -0.36 -2.82
N ILE A 14 6.47 0.55 -2.78
CA ILE A 14 5.09 0.33 -3.23
C ILE A 14 4.67 1.50 -4.11
N THR A 15 4.04 1.18 -5.24
CA THR A 15 3.38 2.17 -6.10
C THR A 15 1.88 1.92 -6.06
N VAL A 16 1.10 2.99 -5.94
CA VAL A 16 -0.38 2.92 -5.89
C VAL A 16 -0.99 3.80 -6.98
N TRP A 17 -2.16 3.39 -7.47
CA TRP A 17 -2.89 4.07 -8.55
C TRP A 17 -4.36 4.29 -8.17
N GLU A 18 -4.93 5.41 -8.65
CA GLU A 18 -6.37 5.73 -8.44
C GLU A 18 -7.32 4.86 -9.28
N GLU A 19 -6.82 4.22 -10.33
CA GLU A 19 -7.60 3.34 -11.22
C GLU A 19 -7.06 1.91 -11.21
N GLU A 20 -7.88 0.98 -11.70
CA GLU A 20 -7.51 -0.42 -11.87
C GLU A 20 -6.47 -0.57 -12.99
N ASN A 21 -5.77 -1.70 -13.02
CA ASN A 21 -4.79 -2.07 -14.05
C ASN A 21 -3.68 -1.02 -14.23
N PHE A 22 -3.26 -0.39 -13.12
CA PHE A 22 -2.12 0.52 -13.04
C PHE A 22 -2.27 1.79 -13.88
N GLN A 23 -3.50 2.33 -13.95
CA GLN A 23 -3.85 3.52 -14.73
C GLN A 23 -4.13 4.75 -13.84
N GLY A 24 -4.25 5.91 -14.48
CA GLY A 24 -4.58 7.16 -13.80
C GLY A 24 -3.44 7.73 -12.94
N LYS A 25 -3.81 8.56 -11.96
CA LYS A 25 -2.86 9.19 -11.03
C LYS A 25 -2.14 8.10 -10.23
N ARG A 26 -0.80 8.22 -10.14
CA ARG A 26 0.05 7.29 -9.39
C ARG A 26 0.99 7.99 -8.42
N CYS A 27 1.38 7.30 -7.37
CA CYS A 27 2.38 7.77 -6.41
C CYS A 27 3.20 6.59 -5.88
N GLU A 28 4.50 6.82 -5.70
CA GLU A 28 5.46 5.86 -5.19
C GLU A 28 5.79 6.19 -3.73
N PHE A 29 5.88 5.16 -2.90
CA PHE A 29 6.17 5.28 -1.48
C PHE A 29 7.29 4.32 -1.09
N LEU A 30 8.24 4.87 -0.33
CA LEU A 30 9.35 4.15 0.29
C LEU A 30 9.20 4.08 1.82
N MET A 31 8.19 4.78 2.35
CA MET A 31 7.87 4.91 3.76
C MET A 31 6.37 4.75 3.98
N GLU A 32 5.97 4.65 5.24
CA GLU A 32 4.57 4.61 5.63
C GLU A 32 3.75 5.83 5.18
N CYS A 33 2.46 5.59 4.97
CA CYS A 33 1.47 6.59 4.61
C CYS A 33 0.27 6.44 5.56
N PRO A 34 0.11 7.36 6.53
CA PRO A 34 -0.99 7.30 7.50
C PRO A 34 -2.33 7.71 6.87
N SER A 35 -2.32 8.47 5.77
CA SER A 35 -3.53 8.83 5.02
C SER A 35 -3.21 9.14 3.56
N ILE A 36 -3.86 8.43 2.64
CA ILE A 36 -3.70 8.66 1.19
C ILE A 36 -4.21 10.05 0.76
N MET A 37 -5.10 10.65 1.55
CA MET A 37 -5.68 11.97 1.27
C MET A 37 -4.62 13.07 1.31
N GLU A 38 -3.59 12.92 2.13
CA GLU A 38 -2.46 13.86 2.19
C GLU A 38 -1.64 13.88 0.90
N ARG A 39 -1.73 12.81 0.09
CA ARG A 39 -1.13 12.73 -1.24
C ARG A 39 -2.13 13.10 -2.34
N GLY A 40 -3.30 13.59 -1.95
CA GLY A 40 -4.39 13.98 -2.83
C GLY A 40 -5.04 12.79 -3.55
N PHE A 41 -4.97 11.58 -2.98
CA PHE A 41 -5.70 10.42 -3.48
C PHE A 41 -7.06 10.35 -2.80
N ARG A 42 -8.09 9.97 -3.56
CA ARG A 42 -9.42 9.65 -2.98
C ARG A 42 -9.62 8.15 -2.78
N LYS A 43 -8.91 7.33 -3.55
CA LYS A 43 -9.03 5.87 -3.58
C LYS A 43 -7.76 5.25 -4.13
N ILE A 44 -7.52 4.00 -3.78
CA ILE A 44 -6.51 3.15 -4.42
C ILE A 44 -7.27 2.01 -5.10
N ARG A 45 -7.01 1.79 -6.39
CA ARG A 45 -7.66 0.73 -7.18
C ARG A 45 -6.69 -0.27 -7.78
N SER A 46 -5.40 0.04 -7.84
CA SER A 46 -4.37 -0.96 -8.13
C SER A 46 -3.05 -0.62 -7.45
N ILE A 47 -2.25 -1.65 -7.19
CA ILE A 47 -1.03 -1.59 -6.39
C ILE A 47 0.05 -2.44 -7.04
N LYS A 48 1.29 -1.96 -7.05
CA LYS A 48 2.48 -2.78 -7.28
C LYS A 48 3.37 -2.70 -6.06
N VAL A 49 3.81 -3.84 -5.57
CA VAL A 49 4.81 -3.92 -4.52
C VAL A 49 6.09 -4.41 -5.18
N GLU A 50 7.02 -3.51 -5.43
CA GLU A 50 8.34 -3.83 -5.99
C GLU A 50 9.27 -4.41 -4.91
N SER A 51 9.16 -3.91 -3.68
CA SER A 51 9.86 -4.44 -2.51
C SER A 51 8.99 -4.31 -1.25
N GLY A 52 8.88 -5.38 -0.46
CA GLY A 52 7.95 -5.48 0.67
C GLY A 52 8.45 -6.46 1.74
N PRO A 53 7.56 -6.99 2.61
CA PRO A 53 6.11 -6.84 2.56
C PRO A 53 5.60 -5.52 3.15
N TRP A 54 4.40 -5.12 2.73
CA TRP A 54 3.64 -4.01 3.28
C TRP A 54 2.36 -4.50 3.95
N VAL A 55 1.81 -3.70 4.87
CA VAL A 55 0.46 -3.88 5.38
C VAL A 55 -0.37 -2.66 5.02
N GLY A 56 -1.48 -2.88 4.33
CA GLY A 56 -2.51 -1.88 4.03
C GLY A 56 -3.68 -1.96 5.01
N PHE A 57 -4.37 -0.85 5.20
CA PHE A 57 -5.47 -0.73 6.15
C PHE A 57 -6.69 -0.06 5.50
N GLU A 58 -7.86 -0.51 5.91
CA GLU A 58 -9.15 0.01 5.45
C GLU A 58 -9.33 1.50 5.71
N TYR A 59 -8.85 1.99 6.85
CA TYR A 59 -9.01 3.39 7.27
C TYR A 59 -7.66 4.12 7.41
N PRO A 60 -7.68 5.47 7.47
CA PRO A 60 -6.52 6.26 7.86
C PRO A 60 -5.97 5.87 9.24
N GLU A 61 -4.76 6.31 9.56
CA GLU A 61 -4.08 6.08 10.85
C GLU A 61 -3.97 4.59 11.22
N TYR A 62 -3.80 3.73 10.21
CA TYR A 62 -3.56 2.28 10.36
C TYR A 62 -4.68 1.53 11.08
N GLN A 63 -5.95 1.91 10.82
CA GLN A 63 -7.13 1.34 11.47
C GLN A 63 -7.96 0.43 10.55
N GLY A 64 -8.76 -0.44 11.16
CA GLY A 64 -9.70 -1.32 10.46
C GLY A 64 -9.08 -2.62 9.95
N GLN A 65 -9.67 -3.18 8.90
CA GLN A 65 -9.18 -4.42 8.29
C GLN A 65 -7.76 -4.25 7.73
N GLN A 66 -6.94 -5.29 7.88
CA GLN A 66 -5.56 -5.33 7.42
C GLN A 66 -5.42 -6.22 6.18
N PHE A 67 -4.57 -5.79 5.25
CA PHE A 67 -4.24 -6.50 4.02
C PHE A 67 -2.72 -6.66 3.95
N ILE A 68 -2.23 -7.89 3.87
CA ILE A 68 -0.81 -8.14 3.65
C ILE A 68 -0.54 -8.04 2.15
N LEU A 69 0.38 -7.15 1.80
CA LEU A 69 0.77 -6.86 0.43
C LEU A 69 2.21 -7.33 0.22
N GLU A 70 2.34 -8.57 -0.24
CA GLU A 70 3.62 -9.14 -0.65
C GLU A 70 4.07 -8.58 -2.00
N LYS A 71 5.34 -8.82 -2.36
CA LYS A 71 5.89 -8.43 -3.66
C LYS A 71 5.03 -8.98 -4.80
N GLY A 72 4.54 -8.12 -5.67
CA GLY A 72 3.68 -8.52 -6.77
C GLY A 72 2.81 -7.40 -7.33
N ASP A 73 1.98 -7.79 -8.30
CA ASP A 73 1.07 -6.93 -9.03
C ASP A 73 -0.37 -7.18 -8.58
N TYR A 74 -1.06 -6.14 -8.13
CA TYR A 74 -2.45 -6.18 -7.68
C TYR A 74 -3.30 -5.26 -8.58
N PRO A 75 -3.86 -5.78 -9.68
CA PRO A 75 -4.50 -4.96 -10.71
C PRO A 75 -5.88 -4.41 -10.29
N ARG A 76 -6.47 -4.91 -9.21
CA ARG A 76 -7.80 -4.53 -8.69
C ARG A 76 -7.93 -4.93 -7.21
N TRP A 77 -8.94 -4.41 -6.53
CA TRP A 77 -9.10 -4.57 -5.09
C TRP A 77 -9.26 -6.02 -4.62
N GLU A 78 -9.90 -6.86 -5.44
CA GLU A 78 -10.07 -8.28 -5.13
C GLU A 78 -8.74 -9.02 -4.99
N ALA A 79 -7.66 -8.50 -5.62
CA ALA A 79 -6.34 -9.13 -5.57
C ALA A 79 -5.69 -9.04 -4.18
N TRP A 80 -6.03 -8.05 -3.36
CA TRP A 80 -5.52 -7.92 -1.98
C TRP A 80 -6.55 -8.22 -0.90
N SER A 81 -7.85 -8.03 -1.16
CA SER A 81 -8.91 -8.30 -0.18
C SER A 81 -9.29 -9.78 -0.09
N GLY A 82 -8.96 -10.57 -1.11
CA GLY A 82 -9.32 -11.98 -1.21
C GLY A 82 -10.84 -12.20 -1.28
N ASN A 83 -11.28 -13.43 -0.99
CA ASN A 83 -12.69 -13.83 -0.98
C ASN A 83 -13.36 -13.66 0.40
N SER A 84 -13.04 -12.57 1.10
CA SER A 84 -13.66 -12.27 2.40
C SER A 84 -15.17 -12.01 2.24
N GLY A 85 -15.98 -12.55 3.15
CA GLY A 85 -17.41 -12.22 3.23
C GLY A 85 -17.67 -10.74 3.56
N TYR A 86 -16.66 -10.05 4.11
CA TYR A 86 -16.66 -8.60 4.25
C TYR A 86 -15.98 -7.97 3.03
N ARG A 87 -16.80 -7.36 2.17
CA ARG A 87 -16.33 -6.65 0.98
C ARG A 87 -16.03 -5.19 1.33
N THR A 88 -14.75 -4.85 1.32
CA THR A 88 -14.30 -3.46 1.36
C THR A 88 -13.31 -3.23 0.23
N GLU A 89 -13.51 -2.17 -0.54
CA GLU A 89 -12.56 -1.71 -1.56
C GLU A 89 -11.61 -0.63 -1.02
N HIS A 90 -11.74 -0.28 0.26
CA HIS A 90 -10.98 0.80 0.85
C HIS A 90 -9.60 0.31 1.31
N LEU A 91 -8.59 1.05 0.89
CA LEU A 91 -7.23 0.98 1.41
C LEU A 91 -6.74 2.42 1.53
N LEU A 92 -6.72 2.94 2.75
CA LEU A 92 -6.57 4.37 3.03
C LEU A 92 -5.31 4.73 3.82
N SER A 93 -4.61 3.72 4.36
CA SER A 93 -3.27 3.87 4.93
C SER A 93 -2.46 2.59 4.75
N PHE A 94 -1.13 2.68 4.81
CA PHE A 94 -0.25 1.52 4.69
C PHE A 94 1.13 1.80 5.27
N ARG A 95 1.83 0.75 5.72
CA ARG A 95 3.21 0.86 6.23
C ARG A 95 4.04 -0.39 5.92
N PRO A 96 5.38 -0.27 5.84
CA PRO A 96 6.27 -1.41 5.76
C PRO A 96 6.09 -2.36 6.95
N VAL A 97 6.17 -3.67 6.70
CA VAL A 97 6.23 -4.68 7.75
C VAL A 97 7.70 -4.94 8.07
N LYS A 98 8.17 -4.42 9.21
CA LYS A 98 9.54 -4.63 9.69
C LYS A 98 9.65 -6.02 10.30
N CYS A 99 10.55 -6.86 9.79
CA CYS A 99 10.95 -8.09 10.47
C CYS A 99 11.78 -7.72 11.72
N ALA A 100 11.55 -8.43 12.82
CA ALA A 100 12.30 -8.28 14.07
C ALA A 100 13.71 -8.86 13.98
#